data_AF-A0A7W3UJW9-F1
#
_entry.id   AF-A0A7W3UJW9-F1
#
_cell.length_a   1.000
_cell.length_b   1.000
_cell.length_c   1.000
_cell.angle_alpha   90.00
_cell.angle_beta   90.00
_cell.angle_gamma   90.00
#
_symmetry.space_group_name_H-M   'P 1'
#
loop_
_entity.id
_entity.type
_entity.pdbx_description
1 polymer ?
#
loop_
_entity_poly.entity_id
_entity_poly.type
_entity_poly.pdbx_seq_one_letter_code
_entity_poly.pdbx_strand_id
1 'polypeptide(L)'
;MGGRGAASGVNMKGKKYGTEYRTLLQYQNIKFVSINGGKSATPPMETMTKKRIYVTINDEEKIKSIDFYNDSGKRVKQIDVTGRPHIIDGERVLPHTHFGYFHEETGGTKRVTKSEQELIDKVKRIWNNRH
;
A
#
# COMPACT_ATOMS: atom_id res chain seq x y z
N MET A 1 -3.43 4.51 18.85
CA MET A 1 -3.08 4.77 17.44
C MET A 1 -2.02 5.87 17.38
N GLY A 2 -0.74 5.50 17.24
CA GLY A 2 0.38 6.45 17.23
C GLY A 2 0.98 6.56 15.84
N GLY A 3 0.60 7.61 15.09
CA GLY A 3 1.31 8.01 13.86
C GLY A 3 2.71 8.49 14.20
N ARG A 4 3.62 8.59 13.21
CA ARG A 4 4.98 9.09 13.46
C ARG A 4 4.92 10.59 13.73
N GLY A 5 4.76 10.93 15.00
CA GLY A 5 4.98 12.28 15.50
C GLY A 5 6.46 12.54 15.66
N ALA A 6 6.86 13.74 15.25
CA ALA A 6 8.12 14.42 15.58
C ALA A 6 9.39 14.05 14.78
N ALA A 7 10.16 15.12 14.52
CA ALA A 7 11.51 15.34 14.01
C ALA A 7 12.58 14.21 14.07
N SER A 8 12.36 13.07 14.72
CA SER A 8 13.36 12.00 14.88
C SER A 8 13.33 10.95 13.77
N GLY A 9 12.19 10.76 13.09
CA GLY A 9 12.04 9.73 12.05
C GLY A 9 12.17 8.31 12.59
N VAL A 10 11.88 8.05 13.87
CA VAL A 10 11.98 6.73 14.50
C VAL A 10 10.61 6.29 15.01
N ASN A 11 10.23 5.03 14.79
CA ASN A 11 8.97 4.48 15.33
C ASN A 11 9.09 4.09 16.81
N MET A 12 7.96 3.77 17.48
CA MET A 12 7.94 3.36 18.90
C MET A 12 8.81 2.13 19.22
N LYS A 13 9.23 1.37 18.21
CA LYS A 13 10.09 0.18 18.32
C LYS A 13 11.55 0.49 18.00
N GLY A 14 11.95 1.76 17.92
CA GLY A 14 13.32 2.17 17.63
C GLY A 14 13.76 2.02 16.17
N LYS A 15 12.87 1.62 15.25
CA LYS A 15 13.21 1.52 13.83
C LYS A 15 13.18 2.89 13.16
N LYS A 16 14.31 3.27 12.58
CA LYS A 16 14.43 4.46 11.72
C LYS A 16 13.51 4.34 10.50
N TYR A 17 12.99 5.47 10.06
CA TYR A 17 12.22 5.60 8.84
C TYR A 17 13.05 5.06 7.66
N GLY A 18 12.40 4.33 6.76
CA GLY A 18 13.04 3.76 5.58
C GLY A 18 13.81 2.46 5.80
N THR A 19 13.99 1.98 7.05
CA THR A 19 14.63 0.67 7.30
C THR A 19 13.65 -0.49 7.40
N GLU A 20 12.34 -0.19 7.44
CA GLU A 20 11.28 -1.19 7.53
C GLU A 20 11.03 -1.93 6.21
N TYR A 21 11.41 -1.32 5.09
CA TYR A 21 11.11 -1.81 3.76
C TYR A 21 12.36 -1.82 2.90
N ARG A 22 12.47 -2.83 2.03
CA ARG A 22 13.41 -2.84 0.90
C ARG A 22 12.67 -2.47 -0.38
N THR A 23 13.32 -1.68 -1.24
CA THR A 23 12.80 -1.39 -2.58
C THR A 23 13.17 -2.55 -3.51
N LEU A 24 12.18 -3.08 -4.23
CA LEU A 24 12.36 -4.16 -5.21
C LEU A 24 12.46 -3.62 -6.63
N LEU A 25 11.63 -2.62 -6.94
CA LEU A 25 11.56 -1.98 -8.25
C LEU A 25 11.03 -0.55 -8.06
N GLN A 26 11.48 0.37 -8.90
CA GLN A 26 10.89 1.70 -8.98
C GLN A 26 10.62 2.03 -10.45
N TYR A 27 9.39 2.45 -10.74
CA TYR A 27 8.96 2.89 -12.06
C TYR A 27 8.22 4.22 -11.92
N GLN A 28 8.83 5.31 -12.38
CA GLN A 28 8.30 6.68 -12.20
C GLN A 28 8.00 6.97 -10.71
N ASN A 29 6.75 7.33 -10.40
CA ASN A 29 6.28 7.59 -9.04
C ASN A 29 5.76 6.34 -8.31
N ILE A 30 5.86 5.15 -8.90
CA ILE A 30 5.47 3.87 -8.32
C ILE A 30 6.71 3.19 -7.74
N LYS A 31 6.67 2.80 -6.47
CA LYS A 31 7.75 2.07 -5.80
C LYS A 31 7.23 0.74 -5.25
N PHE A 32 7.81 -0.34 -5.71
CA PHE A 32 7.55 -1.69 -5.24
C PHE A 32 8.42 -1.97 -4.01
N VAL A 33 7.80 -2.39 -2.92
CA VAL A 33 8.48 -2.61 -1.64
C VAL A 33 8.09 -3.94 -1.02
N SER A 34 9.01 -4.52 -0.27
CA SER A 34 8.78 -5.65 0.63
C SER A 34 9.18 -5.23 2.03
N ILE A 35 8.47 -5.71 3.05
CA ILE A 35 8.89 -5.51 4.44
C ILE A 35 10.21 -6.25 4.71
N ASN A 36 11.05 -5.69 5.58
CA ASN A 36 12.27 -6.33 6.06
C ASN A 36 11.97 -7.21 7.27
N GLY A 37 12.36 -8.49 7.21
CA GLY A 37 12.34 -9.42 8.35
C GLY A 37 10.96 -9.85 8.84
N GLY A 38 9.92 -9.76 8.01
CA GLY A 38 8.56 -10.18 8.37
C GLY A 38 7.85 -10.91 7.24
N LYS A 39 6.97 -11.84 7.60
CA LYS A 39 6.05 -12.53 6.67
C LYS A 39 4.83 -11.67 6.31
N SER A 40 4.53 -10.66 7.12
CA SER A 40 3.35 -9.82 6.93
C SER A 40 3.63 -8.73 5.90
N ALA A 41 2.90 -8.76 4.78
CA ALA A 41 2.94 -7.73 3.75
C ALA A 41 2.13 -6.49 4.18
N THR A 42 2.53 -5.84 5.27
CA THR A 42 1.93 -4.57 5.71
C THR A 42 2.53 -3.42 4.91
N PRO A 43 1.72 -2.54 4.31
CA PRO A 43 2.23 -1.40 3.56
C PRO A 43 2.70 -0.24 4.47
N PRO A 44 3.49 0.70 3.94
CA PRO A 44 3.85 1.92 4.67
C PRO A 44 2.60 2.76 5.00
N MET A 45 2.43 3.17 6.26
CA MET A 45 1.34 4.09 6.65
C MET A 45 1.63 5.54 6.24
N GLU A 46 2.90 5.89 6.07
CA GLU A 46 3.35 7.25 5.82
C GLU A 46 4.52 7.28 4.84
N THR A 47 4.65 8.41 4.13
CA THR A 47 5.74 8.66 3.20
C THR A 47 6.26 10.09 3.29
N MET A 48 7.57 10.25 3.10
CA MET A 48 8.22 11.55 2.92
C MET A 48 8.30 11.99 1.45
N THR A 49 7.79 11.19 0.50
CA THR A 49 7.82 11.53 -0.93
C THR A 49 6.41 11.88 -1.42
N LYS A 50 6.21 13.14 -1.85
CA LYS A 50 4.94 13.59 -2.42
C LYS A 50 4.54 12.75 -3.64
N LYS A 51 3.24 12.46 -3.78
CA LYS A 51 2.64 11.73 -4.93
C LYS A 51 3.23 10.33 -5.20
N ARG A 52 3.93 9.75 -4.22
CA ARG A 52 4.47 8.40 -4.29
C ARG A 52 3.33 7.40 -4.12
N ILE A 53 3.28 6.42 -5.02
CA ILE A 53 2.45 5.22 -4.87
C ILE A 53 3.37 4.10 -4.41
N TYR A 54 2.99 3.41 -3.34
CA TYR A 54 3.67 2.20 -2.91
C TYR A 54 2.90 0.97 -3.36
N VAL A 55 3.62 -0.03 -3.86
CA VAL A 55 3.09 -1.35 -4.16
C VAL A 55 3.77 -2.32 -3.22
N THR A 56 3.00 -2.94 -2.33
CA THR A 56 3.54 -3.90 -1.37
C THR A 56 3.56 -5.28 -1.98
N ILE A 57 4.73 -5.91 -1.99
CA ILE A 57 4.96 -7.28 -2.44
C ILE A 57 5.11 -8.17 -1.22
N ASN A 58 4.41 -9.31 -1.22
CA ASN A 58 4.55 -10.31 -0.15
C ASN A 58 5.78 -11.20 -0.38
N ASP A 59 5.98 -12.13 0.56
CA ASP A 59 7.05 -13.14 0.50
C ASP A 59 6.93 -14.12 -0.66
N GLU A 60 5.71 -14.31 -1.20
CA GLU A 60 5.43 -15.10 -2.41
C GLU A 60 5.62 -14.32 -3.73
N GLU A 61 6.25 -13.14 -3.70
CA GLU A 61 6.42 -12.24 -4.85
C GLU A 61 5.11 -11.78 -5.53
N LYS A 62 3.99 -11.82 -4.80
CA LYS A 62 2.68 -11.35 -5.27
C LYS A 62 2.41 -9.92 -4.80
N ILE A 63 1.72 -9.17 -5.65
CA ILE A 63 1.23 -7.83 -5.29
C ILE A 63 0.13 -7.97 -4.24
N LYS A 64 0.39 -7.46 -3.04
CA LYS A 64 -0.53 -7.45 -1.91
C LYS A 64 -1.48 -6.26 -1.97
N SER A 65 -0.91 -5.06 -2.01
CA SER A 65 -1.66 -3.81 -1.96
C SER A 65 -1.03 -2.70 -2.79
N ILE A 66 -1.84 -1.69 -3.11
CA ILE A 66 -1.41 -0.41 -3.70
C ILE A 66 -1.87 0.73 -2.79
N ASP A 67 -0.95 1.54 -2.31
CA ASP A 67 -1.18 2.52 -1.25
C ASP A 67 -0.93 3.96 -1.75
N PHE A 68 -1.82 4.87 -1.33
CA PHE A 68 -1.82 6.28 -1.71
C PHE A 68 -1.77 7.18 -0.48
N TYR A 69 -1.15 8.35 -0.64
CA TYR A 69 -0.84 9.26 0.44
C TYR A 69 -1.27 10.68 0.09
N ASN A 70 -1.70 11.45 1.09
CA ASN A 70 -1.98 12.87 0.94
C ASN A 70 -0.69 13.71 0.93
N ASP A 71 -0.85 15.03 0.79
CA ASP A 71 0.29 15.97 0.74
C ASP A 71 1.08 16.07 2.04
N SER A 72 0.46 15.69 3.17
CA SER A 72 1.15 15.53 4.47
C SER A 72 1.87 14.19 4.60
N GLY A 73 1.86 13.36 3.55
CA GLY A 73 2.51 12.06 3.53
C GLY A 73 1.78 10.96 4.26
N LYS A 74 0.53 11.16 4.71
CA LYS A 74 -0.26 10.14 5.40
C LYS A 74 -1.08 9.33 4.41
N ARG A 75 -1.15 8.02 4.62
CA ARG A 75 -1.97 7.13 3.80
C ARG A 75 -3.45 7.55 3.87
N VAL A 76 -4.12 7.52 2.73
CA VAL A 76 -5.55 7.87 2.61
C VAL A 76 -6.37 6.83 1.87
N LYS A 77 -5.71 5.92 1.15
CA LYS A 77 -6.35 4.88 0.36
C LYS A 77 -5.42 3.67 0.21
N GLN A 78 -6.00 2.47 0.31
CA GLN A 78 -5.32 1.20 0.04
C GLN A 78 -6.20 0.38 -0.90
N ILE A 79 -5.64 -0.14 -1.98
CA ILE A 79 -6.29 -1.14 -2.83
C ILE A 79 -5.69 -2.49 -2.50
N ASP A 80 -6.50 -3.41 -1.97
CA ASP A 80 -6.11 -4.80 -1.76
C ASP A 80 -6.26 -5.57 -3.05
N VAL A 81 -5.12 -6.03 -3.58
CA VAL A 81 -5.04 -6.76 -4.85
C VAL A 81 -5.11 -8.26 -4.61
N THR A 82 -4.50 -8.74 -3.53
CA THR A 82 -4.57 -10.14 -3.09
C THR A 82 -4.88 -10.24 -1.60
N GLY A 83 -5.37 -11.40 -1.17
CA GLY A 83 -5.68 -11.68 0.24
C GLY A 83 -7.14 -11.98 0.48
N ARG A 84 -7.66 -11.54 1.63
CA ARG A 84 -9.03 -11.84 2.05
C ARG A 84 -10.00 -10.94 1.29
N PRO A 85 -10.99 -11.49 0.55
CA PRO A 85 -12.04 -10.68 -0.06
C PRO A 85 -12.94 -10.06 1.01
N HIS A 86 -13.57 -8.93 0.69
CA HIS A 86 -14.61 -8.30 1.50
C HIS A 86 -15.99 -8.53 0.90
N ILE A 87 -17.03 -8.57 1.74
CA ILE A 87 -18.41 -8.64 1.25
C ILE A 87 -18.88 -7.23 0.92
N ILE A 88 -19.24 -6.98 -0.34
CA ILE A 88 -19.79 -5.71 -0.81
C ILE A 88 -21.04 -6.02 -1.63
N ASP A 89 -22.19 -5.52 -1.20
CA ASP A 89 -23.50 -5.79 -1.81
C ASP A 89 -23.82 -7.30 -1.90
N GLY A 90 -23.44 -8.06 -0.87
CA GLY A 90 -23.68 -9.51 -0.79
C GLY A 90 -22.65 -10.39 -1.53
N GLU A 91 -21.72 -9.80 -2.27
CA GLU A 91 -20.71 -10.55 -3.04
C GLU A 91 -19.32 -10.46 -2.40
N ARG A 92 -18.53 -11.54 -2.51
CA ARG A 92 -17.11 -11.52 -2.13
C ARG A 92 -16.31 -10.80 -3.22
N VAL A 93 -15.74 -9.65 -2.88
CA VAL A 93 -15.01 -8.77 -3.80
C VAL A 93 -13.51 -8.75 -3.49
N LEU A 94 -12.72 -9.02 -4.53
CA LEU A 94 -11.28 -8.79 -4.59
C LEU A 94 -10.89 -8.60 -6.08
N PRO A 95 -10.12 -7.57 -6.46
CA PRO A 95 -9.58 -6.51 -5.61
C PRO A 95 -10.65 -5.56 -5.05
N HIS A 96 -10.36 -4.88 -3.93
CA HIS A 96 -11.23 -3.87 -3.33
C HIS A 96 -10.43 -2.71 -2.74
N THR A 97 -11.09 -1.59 -2.49
CA THR A 97 -10.47 -0.34 -2.04
C THR A 97 -10.95 0.02 -0.63
N HIS A 98 -10.00 0.28 0.27
CA HIS A 98 -10.24 0.90 1.57
C HIS A 98 -9.91 2.39 1.53
N PHE A 99 -10.72 3.19 2.22
CA PHE A 99 -10.49 4.63 2.41
C PHE A 99 -10.18 4.95 3.87
N GLY A 100 -9.26 5.89 4.09
CA GLY A 100 -8.79 6.31 5.40
C GLY A 100 -7.33 5.92 5.67
N TYR A 101 -6.82 6.39 6.79
CA TYR A 101 -5.49 6.09 7.31
C TYR A 101 -5.44 4.68 7.94
N PHE A 102 -6.42 4.33 8.79
CA PHE A 102 -6.50 3.01 9.46
C PHE A 102 -7.39 1.99 8.74
N HIS A 103 -7.96 2.36 7.58
CA HIS A 103 -9.08 1.70 6.90
C HIS A 103 -10.40 1.95 7.65
N GLU A 104 -11.44 2.34 6.90
CA GLU A 104 -12.84 2.55 7.33
C GLU A 104 -13.24 3.95 7.82
N GLU A 105 -12.30 4.90 7.92
CA GLU A 105 -12.61 6.24 8.46
C GLU A 105 -13.39 7.13 7.48
N THR A 106 -13.22 6.95 6.16
CA THR A 106 -13.81 7.83 5.13
C THR A 106 -14.46 7.04 4.01
N GLY A 107 -15.54 6.33 4.33
CA GLY A 107 -16.38 5.66 3.31
C GLY A 107 -16.13 4.17 3.13
N GLY A 108 -15.49 3.52 4.09
CA GLY A 108 -15.45 2.06 4.21
C GLY A 108 -14.69 1.34 3.11
N THR A 109 -15.11 0.10 2.84
CA THR A 109 -14.58 -0.75 1.77
C THR A 109 -15.49 -0.64 0.55
N LYS A 110 -14.92 -0.41 -0.64
CA LYS A 110 -15.66 -0.28 -1.90
C LYS A 110 -15.07 -1.17 -2.99
N ARG A 111 -15.89 -1.45 -4.02
CA ARG A 111 -15.39 -2.03 -5.27
C ARG A 111 -14.38 -1.08 -5.91
N VAL A 112 -13.39 -1.66 -6.58
CA VAL A 112 -12.43 -0.86 -7.36
C VAL A 112 -13.15 -0.10 -8.47
N THR A 113 -12.76 1.14 -8.72
CA THR A 113 -13.24 1.90 -9.88
C THR A 113 -12.53 1.45 -11.17
N LYS A 114 -13.02 1.90 -12.33
CA LYS A 114 -12.35 1.62 -13.62
C LYS A 114 -10.90 2.13 -13.65
N SER A 115 -10.65 3.34 -13.16
CA SER A 115 -9.29 3.91 -13.11
C SER A 115 -8.38 3.20 -12.12
N GLU A 116 -8.94 2.67 -11.03
CA GLU A 116 -8.22 1.81 -10.09
C GLU A 116 -7.85 0.48 -10.73
N GLN A 117 -8.77 -0.13 -11.49
CA GLN A 117 -8.50 -1.35 -12.23
C GLN A 117 -7.39 -1.14 -13.27
N GLU A 118 -7.43 -0.05 -14.04
CA GLU A 118 -6.38 0.29 -15.01
C GLU A 118 -5.00 0.47 -14.33
N LEU A 119 -4.96 1.04 -13.13
CA LEU A 119 -3.73 1.14 -12.35
C LEU A 119 -3.24 -0.24 -11.87
N ILE A 120 -4.14 -1.10 -11.38
CA ILE A 120 -3.81 -2.47 -10.98
C ILE A 120 -3.18 -3.22 -12.15
N ASP A 121 -3.78 -3.12 -13.33
CA ASP A 121 -3.29 -3.79 -14.54
C ASP A 121 -1.92 -3.24 -14.97
N LYS A 122 -1.74 -1.91 -14.90
CA LYS A 122 -0.43 -1.26 -15.14
C LYS A 122 0.63 -1.79 -14.16
N VAL A 123 0.31 -1.86 -12.86
CA VAL A 123 1.23 -2.32 -11.81
C VAL A 123 1.59 -3.80 -12.00
N LYS A 124 0.61 -4.66 -12.31
CA LYS A 124 0.85 -6.07 -12.64
C LYS A 124 1.77 -6.23 -13.84
N ARG A 125 1.53 -5.46 -14.91
CA ARG A 125 2.39 -5.48 -16.11
C ARG A 125 3.82 -5.06 -15.80
N ILE A 126 4.01 -3.97 -15.04
CA ILE A 126 5.34 -3.51 -14.62
C ILE A 126 6.04 -4.59 -13.81
N TRP A 127 5.34 -5.21 -12.85
CA TRP A 127 5.91 -6.25 -12.00
C TRP A 127 6.31 -7.50 -12.78
N ASN A 128 5.45 -7.98 -13.68
CA ASN A 128 5.70 -9.21 -14.44
C ASN A 128 6.83 -9.04 -15.47
N ASN A 129 7.06 -7.82 -15.96
CA ASN A 129 8.10 -7.50 -16.96
C ASN A 129 9.39 -6.96 -16.32
N ARG A 130 9.66 -7.24 -15.05
CA ARG A 130 10.83 -6.71 -14.32
C ARG A 130 12.17 -7.39 -14.65
N HIS A 131 12.15 -8.43 -15.48
CA HIS A 131 13.30 -9.20 -15.93
C HIS A 131 13.61 -8.89 -17.41
#